data_AF-A0A2V8CL58-F1
#
_entry.id   AF-A0A2V8CL58-F1
#
_cell.length_a   1.000
_cell.length_b   1.000
_cell.length_c   1.000
_cell.angle_alpha   90.00
_cell.angle_beta   90.00
_cell.angle_gamma   90.00
#
_symmetry.space_group_name_H-M   'P 1'
#
loop_
_entity.id
_entity.type
_entity.pdbx_description
1 polymer ?
#
loop_
_entity_poly.entity_id
_entity_poly.type
_entity_poly.pdbx_seq_one_letter_code
_entity_poly.pdbx_strand_id
1 'polypeptide(L)'
;MLTKASIDLGADRLFAPTRTWESVTPYQVTRHTKQVGATEALAADLRAECRRGGLPEPLVTPCELRGVSGVGLVGGAVLAFRVAVGGPIVLGRSRHLGGGLFAGRRQ
;
A
#
# COMPACT_ATOMS: atom_id res chain seq x y z
N MET A 1 -28.60 6.81 12.74
CA MET A 1 -27.90 8.02 13.22
C MET A 1 -26.43 7.67 13.32
N LEU A 2 -25.54 8.34 12.57
CA LEU A 2 -24.10 8.09 12.65
C LEU A 2 -23.53 8.88 13.83
N THR A 3 -22.76 8.23 14.69
CA THR A 3 -22.09 8.85 15.84
C THR A 3 -20.61 9.05 15.53
N LYS A 4 -20.02 10.12 16.06
CA LYS A 4 -18.59 10.38 15.93
C LYS A 4 -17.81 9.30 16.69
N ALA A 5 -16.98 8.55 15.99
CA ALA A 5 -16.01 7.67 16.63
C ALA A 5 -14.80 8.51 17.11
N SER A 6 -14.29 8.23 18.31
CA SER A 6 -12.98 8.69 18.75
C SER A 6 -11.91 7.74 18.23
N ILE A 7 -10.82 8.30 17.70
CA ILE A 7 -9.67 7.55 17.18
C ILE A 7 -8.46 7.85 18.06
N ASP A 8 -7.79 6.82 18.56
CA ASP A 8 -6.50 6.95 19.22
C ASP A 8 -5.39 6.90 18.16
N LEU A 9 -4.83 8.05 17.81
CA LEU A 9 -3.79 8.15 16.78
C LEU A 9 -2.50 7.38 17.13
N GLY A 10 -2.27 7.05 18.41
CA GLY A 10 -1.11 6.28 18.86
C GLY A 10 -1.29 4.76 18.73
N ALA A 11 -2.53 4.28 18.65
CA ALA A 11 -2.86 2.85 18.62
C ALA A 11 -3.64 2.42 17.37
N ASP A 12 -4.26 3.36 16.66
CA ASP A 12 -5.07 3.07 15.47
C ASP A 12 -4.18 2.59 14.33
N ARG A 13 -4.55 1.46 13.71
CA ARG A 13 -3.74 0.82 12.67
C ARG A 13 -3.57 1.67 11.41
N LEU A 14 -4.43 2.65 11.16
CA LEU A 14 -4.32 3.53 10.00
C LEU A 14 -3.41 4.73 10.26
N PHE A 15 -3.19 5.12 11.52
CA PHE A 15 -2.50 6.36 11.86
C PHE A 15 -1.20 6.14 12.65
N ALA A 16 -1.20 5.15 13.55
CA ALA A 16 -0.09 4.88 14.45
C ALA A 16 1.21 4.61 13.68
N PRO A 17 2.32 5.28 14.03
CA PRO A 17 3.60 5.03 13.40
C PRO A 17 4.02 3.56 13.54
N THR A 18 4.26 2.90 12.41
CA THR A 18 4.71 1.50 12.40
C THR A 18 5.67 1.24 11.25
N ARG A 19 6.48 0.19 11.42
CA ARG A 19 7.45 -0.26 10.42
C ARG A 19 6.84 -1.19 9.38
N THR A 20 5.71 -1.81 9.67
CA THR A 20 5.13 -2.84 8.81
C THR A 20 3.68 -2.49 8.48
N TRP A 21 3.40 -2.38 7.19
CA TRP A 21 2.10 -2.02 6.65
C TRP A 21 1.62 -3.10 5.70
N GLU A 22 0.37 -3.54 5.80
CA GLU A 22 -0.25 -4.54 4.94
C GLU A 22 -1.40 -3.94 4.14
N SER A 23 -1.56 -4.35 2.89
CA SER A 23 -2.70 -3.94 2.08
C SER A 23 -4.02 -4.38 2.73
N VAL A 24 -4.95 -3.45 2.89
CA VAL A 24 -6.34 -3.72 3.29
C VAL A 24 -7.28 -3.71 2.10
N THR A 25 -6.89 -3.00 1.04
CA THR A 25 -7.59 -2.98 -0.25
C THR A 25 -6.59 -3.28 -1.37
N PRO A 26 -7.06 -3.81 -2.51
CA PRO A 26 -6.16 -4.11 -3.62
C PRO A 26 -5.41 -2.87 -4.11
N TYR A 27 -4.11 -3.03 -4.32
CA TYR A 27 -3.24 -2.08 -4.99
C TYR A 27 -3.31 -2.28 -6.50
N GLN A 28 -3.53 -1.19 -7.25
CA GLN A 28 -3.47 -1.16 -8.70
C GLN A 28 -2.21 -0.41 -9.15
N VAL A 29 -1.38 -1.03 -10.00
CA VAL A 29 -0.15 -0.40 -10.46
C VAL A 29 -0.40 0.90 -11.24
N THR A 30 0.44 1.90 -11.05
CA THR A 30 0.31 3.20 -11.75
C THR A 30 0.88 3.16 -13.15
N ARG A 31 1.96 2.40 -13.35
CA ARG A 31 2.61 2.19 -14.65
C ARG A 31 3.02 0.74 -14.79
N HIS A 32 2.49 0.07 -15.81
CA HIS A 32 2.95 -1.27 -16.15
C HIS A 32 4.24 -1.16 -16.99
N THR A 33 5.40 -1.25 -16.36
CA THR A 33 6.66 -1.44 -17.07
C THR A 33 6.63 -2.81 -17.74
N LYS A 34 6.58 -2.83 -19.08
CA LYS A 34 6.73 -4.06 -19.86
C LYS A 34 8.11 -4.66 -19.55
N GLN A 35 8.22 -6.00 -19.52
CA GLN A 35 9.46 -6.81 -19.43
C GLN A 35 9.89 -7.37 -18.05
N VAL A 36 9.10 -7.21 -16.98
CA VAL A 36 9.39 -7.85 -15.67
C VAL A 36 8.22 -8.73 -15.22
N GLY A 37 8.50 -9.79 -14.45
CA GLY A 37 7.45 -10.65 -13.87
C GLY A 37 6.50 -9.86 -12.95
N ALA A 38 5.25 -10.29 -12.84
CA ALA A 38 4.20 -9.56 -12.12
C ALA A 38 4.59 -9.15 -10.69
N THR A 39 5.25 -10.05 -9.95
CA THR A 39 5.75 -9.80 -8.59
C THR A 39 6.70 -8.59 -8.55
N GLU A 40 7.72 -8.58 -9.41
CA GLU A 40 8.69 -7.48 -9.43
C GLU A 40 8.08 -6.19 -10.00
N ALA A 41 7.19 -6.30 -10.99
CA ALA A 41 6.47 -5.14 -11.52
C ALA A 41 5.65 -4.43 -10.43
N LEU A 42 4.92 -5.18 -9.59
CA LEU A 42 4.17 -4.62 -8.47
C LEU A 42 5.08 -4.06 -7.38
N ALA A 43 6.17 -4.77 -7.05
CA ALA A 43 7.13 -4.33 -6.04
C ALA A 43 7.84 -3.03 -6.46
N ALA A 44 8.31 -2.95 -7.71
CA ALA A 44 8.97 -1.77 -8.25
C ALA A 44 8.03 -0.55 -8.31
N ASP A 45 6.77 -0.75 -8.72
CA ASP A 45 5.77 0.32 -8.77
C ASP A 45 5.44 0.82 -7.34
N LEU A 46 5.31 -0.07 -6.35
CA LEU A 46 5.12 0.32 -4.94
C LEU A 46 6.30 1.11 -4.38
N ARG A 47 7.55 0.69 -4.62
CA ARG A 47 8.74 1.45 -4.21
C ARG A 47 8.76 2.84 -4.85
N ALA A 48 8.40 2.93 -6.13
CA ALA A 48 8.32 4.19 -6.85
C ALA A 48 7.21 5.11 -6.29
N GLU A 49 6.04 4.57 -5.96
CA GLU A 49 4.94 5.35 -5.36
C GLU A 49 5.26 5.79 -3.93
N CYS A 50 5.92 4.95 -3.12
CA CYS A 50 6.45 5.37 -1.82
C CYS A 50 7.39 6.57 -1.97
N ARG A 51 8.36 6.47 -2.90
CA ARG A 51 9.30 7.56 -3.19
C ARG A 51 8.59 8.82 -3.68
N ARG A 52 7.61 8.69 -4.58
CA ARG A 52 6.79 9.80 -5.08
C ARG A 52 6.01 10.48 -3.96
N GLY A 53 5.55 9.71 -2.98
CA GLY A 53 4.85 10.20 -1.79
C GLY A 53 5.78 10.72 -0.68
N GLY A 54 7.10 10.76 -0.89
CA GLY A 54 8.07 11.19 0.13
C GLY A 54 8.28 10.18 1.27
N LEU A 55 7.80 8.95 1.11
CA LEU A 55 8.00 7.89 2.09
C LEU A 55 9.40 7.25 1.93
N PRO A 56 10.02 6.75 3.02
CA PRO A 56 11.23 5.94 2.94
C PRO A 56 11.02 4.74 2.02
N GLU A 57 12.09 4.25 1.38
CA GLU A 57 11.99 3.07 0.52
C GLU A 57 11.72 1.79 1.37
N PRO A 58 10.65 1.03 1.08
CA PRO A 58 10.36 -0.21 1.80
C PRO A 58 10.97 -1.45 1.14
N LEU A 59 11.17 -2.49 1.95
CA LEU A 59 11.13 -3.86 1.44
C LEU A 59 9.67 -4.21 1.14
N VAL A 60 9.42 -4.70 -0.07
CA VAL A 60 8.06 -5.04 -0.54
C VAL A 60 7.94 -6.54 -0.71
N THR A 61 6.91 -7.11 -0.10
CA THR A 61 6.51 -8.52 -0.28
C THR A 61 5.13 -8.57 -0.93
N PRO A 62 5.04 -8.73 -2.26
CA PRO A 62 3.77 -8.86 -2.98
C PRO A 62 2.97 -10.11 -2.59
N CYS A 63 1.65 -10.03 -2.66
CA CYS A 63 0.72 -11.16 -2.51
C CYS A 63 -0.51 -10.99 -3.42
N GLU A 64 -1.26 -12.07 -3.65
CA GLU A 64 -2.58 -12.05 -4.32
C GLU A 64 -2.60 -11.36 -5.70
N LEU A 65 -1.52 -11.53 -6.47
CA LEU A 65 -1.37 -10.87 -7.78
C LEU A 65 -2.32 -11.44 -8.82
N ARG A 66 -2.91 -10.57 -9.62
CA ARG A 66 -3.77 -10.92 -10.76
C ARG A 66 -3.71 -9.85 -11.84
N GLY A 67 -3.77 -10.29 -13.09
CA GLY A 67 -4.08 -9.41 -14.21
C GLY A 67 -5.58 -9.24 -14.34
N VAL A 68 -6.07 -8.01 -14.45
CA VAL A 68 -7.49 -7.71 -14.65
C VAL A 68 -7.67 -6.98 -15.97
N SER A 69 -8.52 -7.52 -16.85
CA SER A 69 -8.79 -6.92 -18.16
C SER A 69 -9.27 -5.47 -18.02
N GLY A 70 -8.72 -4.57 -18.83
CA GLY A 70 -9.01 -3.13 -18.78
C GLY A 70 -8.44 -2.36 -17.57
N VAL A 71 -7.92 -3.05 -16.55
CA VAL A 71 -7.41 -2.44 -15.30
C VAL A 71 -5.89 -2.59 -15.17
N GLY A 72 -5.33 -3.71 -15.62
CA GLY A 72 -3.90 -4.04 -15.53
C GLY A 72 -3.58 -4.92 -14.33
N LEU A 73 -2.34 -4.80 -13.82
CA LEU A 73 -1.85 -5.59 -12.69
C LEU A 73 -2.41 -5.05 -11.37
N VAL A 74 -3.01 -5.96 -10.58
CA VAL A 74 -3.59 -5.69 -9.28
C VAL A 74 -3.09 -6.74 -8.29
N GLY A 75 -2.87 -6.36 -7.03
CA GLY A 75 -2.48 -7.30 -5.97
C GLY A 75 -2.50 -6.64 -4.59
N GLY A 76 -2.03 -7.37 -3.59
CA GLY A 76 -1.69 -6.83 -2.27
C GLY A 76 -0.18 -6.81 -2.05
N ALA A 77 0.26 -6.21 -0.96
CA ALA A 77 1.63 -6.31 -0.49
C ALA A 77 1.75 -6.05 1.02
N VAL A 78 2.87 -6.52 1.57
CA VAL A 78 3.40 -6.03 2.86
C VAL A 78 4.57 -5.10 2.56
N LEU A 79 4.56 -3.91 3.16
CA LEU A 79 5.64 -2.94 3.13
C LEU A 79 6.35 -2.94 4.48
N ALA A 80 7.65 -3.20 4.47
CA ALA A 80 8.50 -3.12 5.66
C ALA A 80 9.51 -1.98 5.50
N PHE A 81 9.38 -0.95 6.34
CA PHE A 81 10.24 0.22 6.36
C PHE A 81 11.33 0.09 7.44
N ARG A 82 12.50 0.66 7.16
CA ARG A 82 13.59 0.73 8.16
C ARG A 82 13.27 1.65 9.34
N VAL A 83 12.33 2.57 9.20
CA VAL A 83 11.87 3.49 10.25
C VAL A 83 10.36 3.37 10.42
N ALA A 84 9.83 3.73 11.58
CA ALA A 84 8.38 3.82 11.75
C ALA A 84 7.84 4.96 10.86
N VAL A 85 6.84 4.65 10.05
CA VAL A 85 6.16 5.61 9.18
C VAL A 85 4.77 5.82 9.75
N GLY A 86 4.35 7.08 9.90
CA GLY A 86 2.97 7.44 10.26
C GLY A 86 2.04 7.30 9.06
N GLY A 87 0.81 6.87 9.30
CA GLY A 87 -0.19 6.76 8.25
C GLY A 87 -1.08 8.00 8.11
N PRO A 88 -2.12 7.95 7.25
CA PRO A 88 -2.50 6.80 6.42
C PRO A 88 -1.60 6.62 5.19
N ILE A 89 -1.32 5.36 4.83
CA ILE A 89 -0.63 5.03 3.58
C ILE A 89 -1.66 4.60 2.53
N VAL A 90 -1.85 5.43 1.50
CA VAL A 90 -2.73 5.15 0.36
C VAL A 90 -1.95 5.38 -0.93
N LEU A 91 -1.75 4.32 -1.71
CA LEU A 91 -0.86 4.31 -2.88
C LEU A 91 -1.57 3.76 -4.12
N GLY A 92 -0.96 3.97 -5.29
CA GLY A 92 -1.40 3.32 -6.52
C GLY A 92 -2.49 4.08 -7.26
N ARG A 93 -2.91 3.51 -8.39
CA ARG A 93 -3.75 4.20 -9.38
C ARG A 93 -5.16 4.51 -8.89
N SER A 94 -5.70 3.64 -8.04
CA SER A 94 -7.06 3.72 -7.50
C SER A 94 -7.13 4.36 -6.11
N ARG A 95 -6.07 5.03 -5.64
CA ARG A 95 -6.02 5.67 -4.30
C ARG A 95 -7.13 6.68 -4.02
N HIS A 96 -7.69 7.29 -5.08
CA HIS A 96 -8.80 8.25 -4.97
C HIS A 96 -10.18 7.59 -5.17
N LEU A 97 -10.20 6.26 -5.40
CA LEU A 97 -11.38 5.45 -5.67
C LEU A 97 -11.51 4.29 -4.67
N GLY A 98 -10.88 4.40 -3.50
CA GLY A 98 -10.95 3.42 -2.41
C GLY A 98 -9.99 2.23 -2.52
N GLY A 99 -9.02 2.26 -3.44
CA GLY A 99 -7.98 1.22 -3.55
C GLY A 99 -6.65 1.62 -2.92
N GLY A 100 -5.75 0.64 -2.77
CA GLY A 100 -4.38 0.84 -2.34
C GLY A 100 -4.17 1.39 -0.92
N LEU A 101 -5.16 1.22 -0.04
CA LEU A 101 -5.04 1.46 1.39
C LEU A 101 -4.20 0.38 2.07
N PHE A 102 -3.26 0.82 2.91
CA PHE A 102 -2.49 -0.04 3.81
C PHE A 102 -2.77 0.31 5.27
N ALA A 103 -2.73 -0.70 6.14
CA ALA A 103 -2.83 -0.54 7.59
C ALA A 103 -1.63 -1.18 8.29
N GLY A 104 -1.29 -0.68 9.47
CA GLY A 104 -0.26 -1.25 10.31
C GLY A 104 -0.54 -2.72 10.63
N ARG A 105 0.45 -3.60 10.41
CA ARG A 105 0.32 -5.03 10.70
C ARG A 105 0.39 -5.25 12.21
N ARG A 106 -0.58 -5.99 12.76
CA ARG A 106 -0.54 -6.45 14.15
C ARG A 106 0.54 -7.52 14.27
N GLN A 107 1.35 -7.46 15.33
CA GLN A 107 2.25 -8.57 15.70
C GLN A 107 1.43 -9.80 16.08
#